data_AF-A0A4U3M5P3-F1
#
_entry.id   AF-A0A4U3M5P3-F1
#
_cell.length_a   1.000
_cell.length_b   1.000
_cell.length_c   1.000
_cell.angle_alpha   90.00
_cell.angle_beta   90.00
_cell.angle_gamma   90.00
#
_symmetry.space_group_name_H-M   'P 1'
#
loop_
_entity.id
_entity.type
_entity.pdbx_description
1 polymer ?
#
loop_
_entity_poly.entity_id
_entity_poly.type
_entity_poly.pdbx_seq_one_letter_code
_entity_poly.pdbx_strand_id
1 'polypeptide(L)'
;MSEADLPEFNRAQLRAIEVLRDGGAVVVTNPSPMTYGVVARDARALNLLKGRPADQPVGVSVHSQAAHDQLFRFLDLPTNALAAVNFALAERITVLAPIRSDPAMPEWLAPAIHDGWVVFFDGYWGPLASLWMTFPYLYGSSANRTGEAPATSAAEARAQFPADTRVIDADHLRKPAASFGASTKIRVDSDGQLTLHRSGIQDQLAGGLLHRLREFKSEIGRLDPSTSTPLGHTYLSTEVTGRQLVPGTRIRLEFYRSPNKNEGEPRVWDAVRAHSGCNQLGTAAAAGELLTDGKLWLQGVGGTQMRCEPALQAQEEWLKTFLTSRPSWHVDGDQLTLTSDGTTITLLDKKLAEPDFPLDGTRWNVVTTITNADLRYHRYQADPAWISFDGGRLTGWTGCNELSGTVTRTNTELIFTDVTTTNHTCPGETADVEAAILTTLATRATYTIDFKALTLINPAGVGLDLTAD
;
A
#
# COMPACT_ATOMS: atom_id res chain seq x y z
N MET A 1 25.44 -13.97 -7.29
CA MET A 1 25.76 -14.40 -5.91
C MET A 1 24.87 -15.59 -5.60
N SER A 2 25.42 -16.67 -5.07
CA SER A 2 24.62 -17.84 -4.68
C SER A 2 23.92 -17.57 -3.33
N GLU A 3 22.86 -18.31 -3.00
CA GLU A 3 22.20 -18.19 -1.68
C GLU A 3 23.20 -18.42 -0.53
N ALA A 4 24.23 -19.25 -0.74
CA ALA A 4 25.26 -19.54 0.23
C ALA A 4 26.09 -18.31 0.63
N ASP A 5 26.19 -17.30 -0.23
CA ASP A 5 26.99 -16.09 -0.04
C ASP A 5 26.25 -14.99 0.75
N LEU A 6 24.96 -15.17 1.04
CA LEU A 6 24.16 -14.19 1.76
C LEU A 6 24.38 -14.28 3.28
N PRO A 7 24.31 -13.14 4.00
CA PRO A 7 24.27 -13.13 5.47
C PRO A 7 23.20 -14.07 6.01
N GLU A 8 23.47 -14.73 7.15
CA GLU A 8 22.58 -15.76 7.73
C GLU A 8 21.14 -15.26 7.90
N PHE A 9 20.97 -14.03 8.36
CA PHE A 9 19.66 -13.39 8.53
C PHE A 9 18.87 -13.28 7.20
N ASN A 10 19.54 -12.93 6.10
CA ASN A 10 18.90 -12.85 4.78
C ASN A 10 18.52 -14.25 4.26
N ARG A 11 19.37 -15.25 4.48
CA ARG A 11 19.04 -16.66 4.16
C ARG A 11 17.85 -17.16 4.99
N ALA A 12 17.75 -16.76 6.26
CA ALA A 12 16.62 -17.13 7.12
C ALA A 12 15.30 -16.58 6.57
N GLN A 13 15.28 -15.35 6.06
CA GLN A 13 14.11 -14.77 5.39
C GLN A 13 13.75 -15.52 4.10
N LEU A 14 14.72 -15.84 3.23
CA LEU A 14 14.48 -16.58 1.98
C LEU A 14 13.86 -17.96 2.25
N ARG A 15 14.42 -18.71 3.21
CA ARG A 15 13.88 -20.03 3.58
C ARG A 15 12.50 -19.94 4.22
N ALA A 16 12.22 -18.86 4.96
CA ALA A 16 10.88 -18.63 5.48
C ALA A 16 9.87 -18.28 4.37
N ILE A 17 10.29 -17.53 3.35
CA ILE A 17 9.49 -17.26 2.15
C ILE A 17 9.13 -18.56 1.43
N GLU A 18 10.08 -19.50 1.30
CA GLU A 18 9.83 -20.83 0.72
C GLU A 18 8.78 -21.61 1.52
N VAL A 19 8.95 -21.70 2.85
CA VAL A 19 7.96 -22.34 3.73
C VAL A 19 6.57 -21.72 3.56
N LEU A 20 6.49 -20.38 3.48
CA LEU A 20 5.22 -19.68 3.27
C LEU A 20 4.62 -19.94 1.88
N ARG A 21 5.44 -20.04 0.82
CA ARG A 21 5.00 -20.38 -0.54
C ARG A 21 4.41 -21.77 -0.62
N ASP A 22 4.96 -22.72 0.15
CA ASP A 22 4.51 -24.11 0.21
C ASP A 22 3.29 -24.31 1.14
N GLY A 23 2.70 -23.22 1.66
CA GLY A 23 1.53 -23.27 2.53
C GLY A 23 1.86 -23.53 4.00
N GLY A 24 3.13 -23.48 4.40
CA GLY A 24 3.56 -23.61 5.78
C GLY A 24 3.37 -22.32 6.61
N ALA A 25 3.72 -22.42 7.89
CA ALA A 25 3.72 -21.30 8.83
C ALA A 25 5.13 -21.12 9.43
N VAL A 26 5.49 -19.87 9.71
CA VAL A 26 6.80 -19.50 10.23
C VAL A 26 6.66 -18.61 11.46
N VAL A 27 7.64 -18.69 12.36
CA VAL A 27 7.75 -17.81 13.52
C VAL A 27 8.67 -16.64 13.17
N VAL A 28 8.16 -15.43 13.34
CA VAL A 28 8.85 -14.18 12.99
C VAL A 28 9.08 -13.32 14.23
N THR A 29 10.23 -12.64 14.23
CA THR A 29 10.51 -11.62 15.23
C THR A 29 9.67 -10.37 14.96
N ASN A 30 9.05 -9.82 16.01
CA ASN A 30 8.41 -8.51 15.99
C ASN A 30 9.31 -7.45 16.66
N PRO A 31 9.13 -6.15 16.32
CA PRO A 31 9.87 -5.08 16.99
C PRO A 31 9.59 -5.04 18.49
N SER A 32 10.56 -4.57 19.27
CA SER A 32 10.33 -4.31 20.69
C SER A 32 9.24 -3.26 20.89
N PRO A 33 8.40 -3.40 21.94
CA PRO A 33 8.40 -4.46 22.96
C PRO A 33 7.43 -5.63 22.65
N MET A 34 7.09 -5.88 21.39
CA MET A 34 6.13 -6.95 21.06
C MET A 34 6.75 -8.34 21.12
N THR A 35 6.03 -9.35 21.62
CA THR A 35 6.45 -10.76 21.52
C THR A 35 6.58 -11.24 20.07
N TYR A 36 7.20 -12.38 19.85
CA TYR A 36 7.26 -13.03 18.53
C TYR A 36 5.86 -13.30 17.97
N GLY A 37 5.78 -13.43 16.64
CA GLY A 37 4.56 -13.76 15.91
C GLY A 37 4.68 -15.07 15.14
N VAL A 38 3.56 -15.73 14.89
CA VAL A 38 3.44 -16.79 13.87
C VAL A 38 2.71 -16.18 12.69
N VAL A 39 3.23 -16.39 11.47
CA VAL A 39 2.61 -15.93 10.23
C VAL A 39 2.50 -17.06 9.22
N ALA A 40 1.45 -17.02 8.39
CA ALA A 40 1.22 -18.00 7.33
C ALA A 40 0.43 -17.38 6.16
N ARG A 41 0.54 -17.97 4.97
CA ARG A 41 -0.38 -17.70 3.86
C ARG A 41 -1.69 -18.46 3.97
N ASP A 42 -1.68 -19.59 4.68
CA ASP A 42 -2.85 -20.41 4.95
C ASP A 42 -3.18 -20.33 6.45
N ALA A 43 -4.40 -19.88 6.76
CA ALA A 43 -4.92 -19.79 8.12
C ALA A 43 -4.93 -21.16 8.82
N ARG A 44 -5.17 -22.24 8.08
CA ARG A 44 -5.13 -23.62 8.60
C ARG A 44 -3.72 -23.96 9.10
N ALA A 45 -2.68 -23.69 8.31
CA ALA A 45 -1.31 -23.96 8.70
C ALA A 45 -0.90 -23.20 9.97
N LEU A 46 -1.30 -21.92 10.07
CA LEU A 46 -1.11 -21.12 11.29
C LEU A 46 -1.78 -21.76 12.50
N ASN A 47 -3.03 -22.21 12.36
CA ASN A 47 -3.79 -22.81 13.45
C ASN A 47 -3.21 -24.15 13.91
N LEU A 48 -2.82 -25.01 12.95
CA LEU A 48 -2.18 -26.29 13.24
C LEU A 48 -0.85 -26.11 13.98
N LEU A 49 -0.01 -25.16 13.54
CA LEU A 49 1.26 -24.86 14.22
C LEU A 49 1.04 -24.40 15.68
N LYS A 50 0.00 -23.58 15.90
CA LYS A 50 -0.38 -23.14 17.26
C LYS A 50 -1.04 -24.21 18.11
N GLY A 51 -1.43 -25.35 17.55
CA GLY A 51 -2.16 -26.40 18.26
C GLY A 51 -3.56 -25.95 18.65
N ARG A 52 -4.30 -25.35 17.70
CA ARG A 52 -5.70 -24.95 17.86
C ARG A 52 -6.54 -25.41 16.66
N PRO A 53 -7.88 -25.39 16.73
CA PRO A 53 -8.75 -25.84 15.63
C PRO A 53 -8.38 -25.19 14.30
N ALA A 54 -8.34 -25.99 13.23
CA ALA A 54 -7.87 -25.59 11.91
C ALA A 54 -8.69 -24.43 11.30
N ASP A 55 -9.97 -24.35 11.66
CA ASP A 55 -10.97 -23.38 11.22
C ASP A 55 -11.14 -22.19 12.18
N GLN A 56 -10.35 -22.12 13.25
CA GLN A 56 -10.43 -21.00 14.19
C GLN A 56 -10.07 -19.67 13.48
N PRO A 57 -10.87 -18.60 13.65
CA PRO A 57 -10.58 -17.30 13.07
C PRO A 57 -9.18 -16.78 13.44
N VAL A 58 -8.53 -16.14 12.47
CA VAL A 58 -7.15 -15.63 12.57
C VAL A 58 -7.13 -14.11 12.38
N GLY A 59 -6.06 -13.44 12.81
CA GLY A 59 -5.86 -12.04 12.39
C GLY A 59 -5.23 -12.00 11.00
N VAL A 60 -5.47 -10.96 10.23
CA VAL A 60 -4.76 -10.73 8.96
C VAL A 60 -3.91 -9.45 8.98
N SER A 61 -2.71 -9.54 8.45
CA SER A 61 -1.80 -8.41 8.28
C SER A 61 -2.14 -7.64 7.00
N VAL A 62 -2.43 -6.35 7.11
CA VAL A 62 -2.72 -5.42 6.00
C VAL A 62 -1.61 -4.39 5.81
N HIS A 63 -0.38 -4.89 5.79
CA HIS A 63 0.83 -4.08 5.71
C HIS A 63 1.13 -3.56 4.28
N SER A 64 0.60 -4.20 3.24
CA SER A 64 0.68 -3.68 1.87
C SER A 64 -0.45 -2.69 1.62
N GLN A 65 -0.17 -1.65 0.83
CA GLN A 65 -1.19 -0.66 0.46
C GLN A 65 -2.40 -1.31 -0.23
N ALA A 66 -2.16 -2.31 -1.09
CA ALA A 66 -3.23 -2.99 -1.80
C ALA A 66 -4.17 -3.77 -0.87
N ALA A 67 -3.62 -4.54 0.09
CA ALA A 67 -4.44 -5.28 1.05
C ALA A 67 -5.17 -4.34 2.03
N HIS A 68 -4.51 -3.24 2.41
CA HIS A 68 -5.10 -2.18 3.20
C HIS A 68 -6.31 -1.55 2.50
N ASP A 69 -6.12 -1.03 1.28
CA ASP A 69 -7.18 -0.39 0.50
C ASP A 69 -8.34 -1.34 0.20
N GLN A 70 -8.07 -2.64 0.01
CA GLN A 70 -9.11 -3.65 -0.17
C GLN A 70 -9.93 -3.85 1.10
N LEU A 71 -9.30 -4.07 2.25
CA LEU A 71 -10.01 -4.23 3.52
C LEU A 71 -10.84 -2.99 3.85
N PHE A 72 -10.24 -1.79 3.74
CA PHE A 72 -10.86 -0.53 4.16
C PHE A 72 -12.12 -0.18 3.37
N ARG A 73 -12.24 -0.64 2.12
CA ARG A 73 -13.47 -0.51 1.31
C ARG A 73 -14.66 -1.24 1.92
N PHE A 74 -14.44 -2.33 2.66
CA PHE A 74 -15.51 -3.15 3.22
C PHE A 74 -15.77 -2.87 4.71
N LEU A 75 -14.93 -2.09 5.38
CA LEU A 75 -15.15 -1.74 6.79
C LEU A 75 -16.43 -0.91 6.96
N ASP A 76 -17.28 -1.32 7.90
CA ASP A 76 -18.51 -0.61 8.24
C ASP A 76 -18.25 0.50 9.26
N LEU A 77 -17.38 1.44 8.86
CA LEU A 77 -16.89 2.51 9.73
C LEU A 77 -16.98 3.88 9.04
N PRO A 78 -17.24 4.95 9.81
CA PRO A 78 -17.15 6.31 9.31
C PRO A 78 -15.69 6.75 9.10
N THR A 79 -15.46 7.76 8.26
CA THR A 79 -14.12 8.25 7.86
C THR A 79 -13.22 8.62 9.04
N ASN A 80 -13.79 9.26 10.07
CA ASN A 80 -13.05 9.61 11.30
C ASN A 80 -12.57 8.37 12.07
N ALA A 81 -13.35 7.28 12.08
CA ALA A 81 -12.95 6.02 12.67
C ALA A 81 -11.86 5.33 11.84
N LEU A 82 -11.92 5.41 10.50
CA LEU A 82 -10.87 4.89 9.61
C LEU A 82 -9.51 5.57 9.86
N ALA A 83 -9.49 6.89 10.11
CA ALA A 83 -8.27 7.60 10.47
C ALA A 83 -7.69 7.10 11.82
N ALA A 84 -8.55 6.88 12.82
CA ALA A 84 -8.14 6.32 14.10
C ALA A 84 -7.63 4.87 13.98
N VAL A 85 -8.24 4.07 13.10
CA VAL A 85 -7.78 2.72 12.77
C VAL A 85 -6.38 2.77 12.14
N ASN A 86 -6.12 3.68 11.18
CA ASN A 86 -4.81 3.84 10.57
C ASN A 86 -3.73 4.19 11.59
N PHE A 87 -4.04 5.11 12.51
CA PHE A 87 -3.14 5.43 13.61
C PHE A 87 -2.89 4.21 14.51
N ALA A 88 -3.95 3.45 14.83
CA ALA A 88 -3.81 2.24 15.63
C ALA A 88 -2.90 1.20 14.96
N LEU A 89 -3.03 0.99 13.65
CA LEU A 89 -2.16 0.10 12.88
C LEU A 89 -0.69 0.56 12.90
N ALA A 90 -0.43 1.87 12.73
CA ALA A 90 0.93 2.42 12.82
C ALA A 90 1.58 2.21 14.20
N GLU A 91 0.77 2.25 15.26
CA GLU A 91 1.16 1.92 16.64
C GLU A 91 1.19 0.40 16.92
N ARG A 92 1.00 -0.43 15.89
CA ARG A 92 1.01 -1.90 15.94
C ARG A 92 -0.07 -2.50 16.84
N ILE A 93 -1.19 -1.80 16.96
CA ILE A 93 -2.37 -2.24 17.69
C ILE A 93 -3.20 -3.11 16.75
N THR A 94 -3.72 -4.21 17.29
CA THR A 94 -4.65 -5.06 16.55
C THR A 94 -6.05 -4.47 16.61
N VAL A 95 -6.74 -4.45 15.49
CA VAL A 95 -8.07 -3.86 15.36
C VAL A 95 -9.09 -4.95 15.11
N LEU A 96 -10.23 -4.85 15.81
CA LEU A 96 -11.44 -5.60 15.58
C LEU A 96 -12.52 -4.60 15.13
N ALA A 97 -13.00 -4.70 13.89
CA ALA A 97 -13.95 -3.76 13.31
C ALA A 97 -15.11 -4.50 12.60
N PRO A 98 -16.29 -3.88 12.48
CA PRO A 98 -17.37 -4.43 11.68
C PRO A 98 -17.01 -4.38 10.19
N ILE A 99 -17.44 -5.39 9.46
CA ILE A 99 -17.23 -5.50 8.01
C ILE A 99 -18.56 -5.74 7.32
N ARG A 100 -18.82 -5.00 6.24
CA ARG A 100 -20.02 -5.17 5.40
C ARG A 100 -19.91 -6.47 4.62
N SER A 101 -20.98 -7.25 4.59
CA SER A 101 -21.06 -8.41 3.69
C SER A 101 -21.22 -7.91 2.26
N ASP A 102 -20.31 -8.31 1.38
CA ASP A 102 -20.30 -7.90 -0.03
C ASP A 102 -19.81 -9.09 -0.90
N PRO A 103 -20.53 -9.48 -1.96
CA PRO A 103 -20.09 -10.54 -2.88
C PRO A 103 -18.74 -10.27 -3.57
N ALA A 104 -18.32 -9.00 -3.68
CA ALA A 104 -17.03 -8.61 -4.24
C ALA A 104 -15.86 -8.71 -3.24
N MET A 105 -16.14 -9.10 -1.99
CA MET A 105 -15.12 -9.21 -0.95
C MET A 105 -14.06 -10.25 -1.32
N PRO A 106 -12.76 -9.93 -1.20
CA PRO A 106 -11.71 -10.90 -1.44
C PRO A 106 -11.81 -12.12 -0.52
N GLU A 107 -11.68 -13.32 -1.09
CA GLU A 107 -11.75 -14.59 -0.36
C GLU A 107 -10.71 -14.67 0.78
N TRP A 108 -9.56 -14.01 0.62
CA TRP A 108 -8.50 -13.96 1.62
C TRP A 108 -8.89 -13.25 2.92
N LEU A 109 -9.97 -12.48 2.94
CA LEU A 109 -10.48 -11.90 4.18
C LEU A 109 -11.26 -12.92 5.02
N ALA A 110 -11.83 -13.95 4.40
CA ALA A 110 -12.76 -14.86 5.05
C ALA A 110 -12.20 -15.50 6.35
N PRO A 111 -10.94 -15.97 6.42
CA PRO A 111 -10.41 -16.54 7.67
C PRO A 111 -10.23 -15.52 8.80
N ALA A 112 -10.24 -14.23 8.49
CA ALA A 112 -10.16 -13.15 9.46
C ALA A 112 -11.52 -12.60 9.88
N ILE A 113 -12.61 -13.08 9.27
CA ILE A 113 -13.98 -12.64 9.53
C ILE A 113 -14.70 -13.66 10.40
N HIS A 114 -15.36 -13.16 11.43
CA HIS A 114 -16.23 -13.95 12.29
C HIS A 114 -17.42 -13.09 12.75
N ASP A 115 -18.64 -13.58 12.52
CA ASP A 115 -19.89 -12.92 12.93
C ASP A 115 -20.01 -11.45 12.47
N GLY A 116 -19.54 -11.13 11.26
CA GLY A 116 -19.57 -9.76 10.71
C GLY A 116 -18.46 -8.84 11.25
N TRP A 117 -17.47 -9.39 11.94
CA TRP A 117 -16.30 -8.67 12.43
C TRP A 117 -15.02 -9.20 11.80
N VAL A 118 -14.10 -8.28 11.50
CA VAL A 118 -12.77 -8.62 10.96
C VAL A 118 -11.68 -8.26 11.97
N VAL A 119 -10.69 -9.14 12.12
CA VAL A 119 -9.49 -8.89 12.94
C VAL A 119 -8.29 -8.65 12.05
N PHE A 120 -7.66 -7.48 12.18
CA PHE A 120 -6.51 -7.11 11.35
C PHE A 120 -5.46 -6.32 12.13
N PHE A 121 -4.25 -6.28 11.60
CA PHE A 121 -3.10 -5.60 12.19
C PHE A 121 -2.10 -5.22 11.09
N ASP A 122 -1.06 -4.45 11.45
CA ASP A 122 0.12 -4.28 10.61
C ASP A 122 1.28 -5.08 11.20
N GLY A 123 1.71 -6.10 10.47
CA GLY A 123 2.82 -6.96 10.87
C GLY A 123 4.20 -6.47 10.40
N TYR A 124 4.26 -5.43 9.56
CA TYR A 124 5.49 -5.03 8.91
C TYR A 124 6.55 -4.55 9.91
N TRP A 125 7.74 -5.08 9.71
CA TRP A 125 8.95 -4.64 10.39
C TRP A 125 10.09 -4.55 9.38
N GLY A 126 10.68 -3.37 9.25
CA GLY A 126 11.69 -3.06 8.23
C GLY A 126 12.82 -4.09 8.09
N PRO A 127 13.41 -4.62 9.18
CA PRO A 127 14.41 -5.69 9.09
C PRO A 127 13.94 -6.96 8.38
N LEU A 128 12.63 -7.25 8.42
CA LEU A 128 12.00 -8.39 7.74
C LEU A 128 11.27 -7.99 6.45
N ALA A 129 11.66 -6.86 5.82
CA ALA A 129 10.99 -6.35 4.63
C ALA A 129 10.96 -7.37 3.48
N SER A 130 12.01 -8.17 3.28
CA SER A 130 12.03 -9.18 2.22
C SER A 130 10.90 -10.21 2.39
N LEU A 131 10.66 -10.68 3.61
CA LEU A 131 9.56 -11.60 3.89
C LEU A 131 8.19 -10.91 3.75
N TRP A 132 8.01 -9.76 4.41
CA TRP A 132 6.71 -9.08 4.43
C TRP A 132 6.31 -8.60 3.04
N MET A 133 7.19 -7.89 2.33
CA MET A 133 6.89 -7.35 1.00
C MET A 133 6.72 -8.41 -0.10
N THR A 134 7.10 -9.67 0.15
CA THR A 134 6.87 -10.77 -0.80
C THR A 134 5.39 -11.15 -0.88
N PHE A 135 4.61 -10.92 0.17
CA PHE A 135 3.21 -11.36 0.25
C PHE A 135 2.31 -10.17 0.51
N PRO A 136 1.21 -9.97 -0.26
CA PRO A 136 0.34 -8.80 -0.08
C PRO A 136 -0.33 -8.76 1.30
N TYR A 137 -0.55 -9.93 1.91
CA TYR A 137 -1.07 -10.11 3.26
C TYR A 137 -0.52 -11.43 3.82
N LEU A 138 -0.53 -11.55 5.15
CA LEU A 138 -0.26 -12.80 5.86
C LEU A 138 -1.23 -12.91 7.03
N TYR A 139 -1.73 -14.10 7.30
CA TYR A 139 -2.43 -14.35 8.56
C TYR A 139 -1.42 -14.38 9.70
N GLY A 140 -1.82 -13.89 10.87
CA GLY A 140 -0.92 -13.83 12.01
C GLY A 140 -1.57 -14.00 13.37
N SER A 141 -0.73 -14.38 14.31
CA SER A 141 -1.05 -14.51 15.73
C SER A 141 0.23 -14.38 16.56
N SER A 142 0.10 -14.22 17.88
CA SER A 142 1.25 -14.29 18.78
C SER A 142 1.93 -15.67 18.71
N ALA A 143 3.25 -15.72 18.88
CA ALA A 143 4.00 -16.97 18.87
C ALA A 143 3.89 -17.68 20.22
N ASN A 144 2.82 -18.45 20.38
CA ASN A 144 2.61 -19.39 21.49
C ASN A 144 1.79 -20.60 21.05
N ARG A 145 1.99 -21.72 21.73
CA ARG A 145 1.01 -22.81 21.73
C ARG A 145 -0.23 -22.40 22.55
N THR A 146 -1.38 -22.97 22.24
CA THR A 146 -2.63 -22.69 22.97
C THR A 146 -2.45 -22.94 24.47
N GLY A 147 -2.68 -21.92 25.29
CA GLY A 147 -2.52 -21.98 26.75
C GLY A 147 -1.17 -21.49 27.28
N GLU A 148 -0.17 -21.28 26.41
CA GLU A 148 1.16 -20.79 26.79
C GLU A 148 1.29 -19.28 26.61
N ALA A 149 2.28 -18.68 27.29
CA ALA A 149 2.65 -17.29 27.11
C ALA A 149 3.38 -17.09 25.76
N PRO A 150 3.09 -15.99 25.03
CA PRO A 150 3.82 -15.61 23.83
C PRO A 150 5.34 -15.53 24.04
N ALA A 151 6.09 -16.18 23.16
CA ALA A 151 7.54 -16.18 23.17
C ALA A 151 8.11 -14.76 23.04
N THR A 152 9.00 -14.41 23.96
CA THR A 152 9.68 -13.11 24.03
C THR A 152 11.05 -13.12 23.37
N SER A 153 11.62 -14.30 23.09
CA SER A 153 12.90 -14.51 22.43
C SER A 153 12.86 -15.65 21.41
N ALA A 154 13.86 -15.72 20.54
CA ALA A 154 14.00 -16.84 19.60
C ALA A 154 14.23 -18.18 20.32
N ALA A 155 14.91 -18.15 21.48
CA ALA A 155 15.12 -19.34 22.29
C ALA A 155 13.81 -19.90 22.85
N GLU A 156 12.93 -19.04 23.38
CA GLU A 156 11.60 -19.42 23.84
C GLU A 156 10.74 -19.93 22.68
N ALA A 157 10.76 -19.25 21.53
CA ALA A 157 10.04 -19.71 20.35
C ALA A 157 10.47 -21.12 19.91
N ARG A 158 11.78 -21.38 19.83
CA ARG A 158 12.31 -22.71 19.48
C ARG A 158 11.95 -23.79 20.50
N ALA A 159 11.75 -23.42 21.77
CA ALA A 159 11.34 -24.36 22.80
C ALA A 159 9.83 -24.69 22.74
N GLN A 160 8.99 -23.74 22.32
CA GLN A 160 7.52 -23.91 22.28
C GLN A 160 7.02 -24.59 21.00
N PHE A 161 7.72 -24.44 19.88
CA PHE A 161 7.28 -24.96 18.56
C PHE A 161 8.05 -26.22 18.13
N PRO A 162 7.48 -27.06 17.25
CA PRO A 162 8.18 -28.23 16.69
C PRO A 162 9.56 -27.88 16.12
N ALA A 163 10.54 -28.79 16.24
CA ALA A 163 11.95 -28.52 15.91
C ALA A 163 12.20 -28.15 14.43
N ASP A 164 11.31 -28.55 13.53
CA ASP A 164 11.32 -28.22 12.11
C ASP A 164 10.69 -26.84 11.80
N THR A 165 10.06 -26.20 12.78
CA THR A 165 9.46 -24.87 12.64
C THR A 165 10.53 -23.83 12.33
N ARG A 166 10.34 -23.08 11.25
CA ARG A 166 11.25 -22.00 10.89
C ARG A 166 11.05 -20.81 11.82
N VAL A 167 12.08 -20.49 12.62
CA VAL A 167 12.14 -19.31 13.48
C VAL A 167 13.13 -18.32 12.87
N ILE A 168 12.66 -17.13 12.52
CA ILE A 168 13.54 -16.02 12.10
C ILE A 168 14.00 -15.29 13.35
N ASP A 169 15.23 -15.56 13.76
CA ASP A 169 15.89 -14.98 14.92
C ASP A 169 16.48 -13.61 14.57
N ALA A 170 15.91 -12.57 15.15
CA ALA A 170 16.36 -11.20 14.99
C ALA A 170 16.49 -10.49 16.33
N ASP A 171 16.71 -11.23 17.44
CA ASP A 171 16.76 -10.64 18.78
C ASP A 171 17.83 -9.54 18.91
N HIS A 172 18.95 -9.68 18.20
CA HIS A 172 20.01 -8.68 18.13
C HIS A 172 19.61 -7.35 17.48
N LEU A 173 18.53 -7.32 16.69
CA LEU A 173 18.00 -6.09 16.05
C LEU A 173 16.91 -5.41 16.88
N ARG A 174 16.56 -6.00 18.02
CA ARG A 174 15.48 -5.50 18.89
C ARG A 174 16.04 -4.48 19.87
N LYS A 175 15.28 -3.41 20.11
CA LYS A 175 15.62 -2.44 21.15
C LYS A 175 15.44 -3.09 22.53
N PRO A 176 16.32 -2.84 23.51
CA PRO A 176 16.08 -3.29 24.89
C PRO A 176 14.74 -2.78 25.41
N ALA A 177 13.99 -3.64 26.10
CA ALA A 177 12.71 -3.32 26.70
C ALA A 177 12.62 -3.93 28.10
N ALA A 178 11.96 -3.22 29.02
CA ALA A 178 11.74 -3.69 30.39
C ALA A 178 10.76 -4.87 30.46
N SER A 179 9.86 -4.97 29.50
CA SER A 179 8.91 -6.07 29.34
C SER A 179 8.60 -6.30 27.87
N PHE A 180 8.15 -7.50 27.55
CA PHE A 180 7.63 -7.87 26.24
C PHE A 180 6.19 -8.38 26.38
N GLY A 181 5.35 -8.12 25.37
CA GLY A 181 3.97 -8.59 25.41
C GLY A 181 3.30 -8.65 24.03
N ALA A 182 2.16 -9.32 23.97
CA ALA A 182 1.33 -9.35 22.77
C ALA A 182 0.74 -7.97 22.48
N SER A 183 0.29 -7.76 21.23
CA SER A 183 -0.38 -6.52 20.83
C SER A 183 -1.62 -6.26 21.70
N THR A 184 -1.81 -4.98 22.05
CA THR A 184 -3.12 -4.50 22.47
C THR A 184 -4.11 -4.68 21.34
N LYS A 185 -5.33 -5.11 21.68
CA LYS A 185 -6.44 -5.20 20.73
C LYS A 185 -7.52 -4.19 21.10
N ILE A 186 -7.92 -3.38 20.15
CA ILE A 186 -9.06 -2.47 20.27
C ILE A 186 -10.22 -2.98 19.42
N ARG A 187 -11.44 -2.64 19.84
CA ARG A 187 -12.66 -2.79 19.08
C ARG A 187 -13.12 -1.42 18.62
N VAL A 188 -13.55 -1.34 17.37
CA VAL A 188 -14.16 -0.15 16.78
C VAL A 188 -15.58 -0.51 16.40
N ASP A 189 -16.57 0.07 17.07
CA ASP A 189 -17.98 -0.15 16.73
C ASP A 189 -18.37 0.68 15.49
N SER A 190 -19.53 0.37 14.86
CA SER A 190 -19.96 1.00 13.61
C SER A 190 -20.23 2.50 13.70
N ASP A 191 -20.46 3.01 14.92
CA ASP A 191 -20.55 4.45 15.22
C ASP A 191 -19.16 5.10 15.44
N GLY A 192 -18.09 4.33 15.25
CA GLY A 192 -16.71 4.74 15.45
C GLY A 192 -16.24 4.74 16.90
N GLN A 193 -17.02 4.23 17.87
CA GLN A 193 -16.59 4.13 19.26
C GLN A 193 -15.41 3.16 19.41
N LEU A 194 -14.38 3.61 20.14
CA LEU A 194 -13.16 2.84 20.37
C LEU A 194 -13.16 2.30 21.80
N THR A 195 -13.13 0.98 21.91
CA THR A 195 -13.07 0.28 23.20
C THR A 195 -11.87 -0.66 23.25
N LEU A 196 -11.30 -0.82 24.46
CA LEU A 196 -10.25 -1.81 24.65
C LEU A 196 -10.88 -3.19 24.67
N HIS A 197 -10.53 -4.01 23.69
CA HIS A 197 -10.99 -5.40 23.61
C HIS A 197 -10.07 -6.34 24.41
N ARG A 198 -8.76 -6.09 24.38
CA ARG A 198 -7.75 -6.82 25.16
C ARG A 198 -6.54 -5.94 25.44
N SER A 199 -6.16 -5.78 26.71
CA SER A 199 -4.92 -5.10 27.11
C SER A 199 -3.69 -5.88 26.61
N GLY A 200 -2.69 -5.18 26.09
CA GLY A 200 -1.44 -5.72 25.59
C GLY A 200 -0.30 -4.75 25.86
N ILE A 201 0.84 -4.96 25.22
CA ILE A 201 2.07 -4.23 25.58
C ILE A 201 1.95 -2.72 25.36
N GLN A 202 1.24 -2.27 24.31
CA GLN A 202 1.04 -0.84 24.05
C GLN A 202 0.23 -0.13 25.14
N ASP A 203 -0.66 -0.85 25.82
CA ASP A 203 -1.51 -0.32 26.89
C ASP A 203 -0.75 -0.25 28.24
N GLN A 204 0.21 -1.17 28.43
CA GLN A 204 1.03 -1.26 29.63
C GLN A 204 2.18 -0.23 29.66
N LEU A 205 2.58 0.32 28.50
CA LEU A 205 3.58 1.38 28.43
C LEU A 205 2.98 2.71 28.96
N ALA A 206 3.77 3.43 29.76
CA ALA A 206 3.34 4.65 30.46
C ALA A 206 2.57 5.64 29.55
N GLY A 207 1.40 6.08 30.01
CA GLY A 207 0.52 7.04 29.31
C GLY A 207 -0.85 6.50 28.89
N GLY A 208 -1.11 5.19 28.99
CA GLY A 208 -2.42 4.58 28.73
C GLY A 208 -2.85 4.69 27.26
N LEU A 209 -2.86 3.58 26.52
CA LEU A 209 -3.15 3.61 25.09
C LEU A 209 -4.54 4.18 24.78
N LEU A 210 -5.54 3.82 25.58
CA LEU A 210 -6.88 4.37 25.44
C LEU A 210 -6.93 5.88 25.69
N HIS A 211 -6.09 6.41 26.58
CA HIS A 211 -6.00 7.85 26.80
C HIS A 211 -5.43 8.54 25.57
N ARG A 212 -4.32 8.06 25.02
CA ARG A 212 -3.72 8.60 23.77
C ARG A 212 -4.61 8.43 22.55
N LEU A 213 -5.31 7.29 22.40
CA LEU A 213 -6.28 7.08 21.33
C LEU A 213 -7.53 7.93 21.50
N ARG A 214 -7.99 8.19 22.73
CA ARG A 214 -9.10 9.10 23.01
C ARG A 214 -8.68 10.55 22.91
N GLU A 215 -7.46 10.93 23.27
CA GLU A 215 -6.88 12.25 23.02
C GLU A 215 -6.74 12.47 21.53
N PHE A 216 -6.16 11.53 20.78
CA PHE A 216 -6.11 11.57 19.32
C PHE A 216 -7.51 11.63 18.71
N LYS A 217 -8.46 10.79 19.15
CA LYS A 217 -9.87 10.85 18.71
C LYS A 217 -10.57 12.12 19.17
N SER A 218 -10.20 12.72 20.30
CA SER A 218 -10.79 13.95 20.84
C SER A 218 -10.15 15.20 20.22
N GLU A 219 -8.91 15.13 19.75
CA GLU A 219 -8.30 16.12 18.87
C GLU A 219 -8.94 16.02 17.49
N ILE A 220 -9.10 14.80 16.96
CA ILE A 220 -9.89 14.51 15.75
C ILE A 220 -11.38 14.84 15.91
N GLY A 221 -11.92 14.83 17.14
CA GLY A 221 -13.33 15.11 17.43
C GLY A 221 -13.59 16.56 17.88
N ARG A 222 -12.54 17.30 18.24
CA ARG A 222 -12.54 18.78 18.30
C ARG A 222 -12.43 19.39 16.92
N LEU A 223 -11.87 18.63 15.97
CA LEU A 223 -12.10 18.79 14.55
C LEU A 223 -13.52 18.22 14.27
N ASP A 224 -14.42 19.05 13.76
CA ASP A 224 -15.83 18.75 13.48
C ASP A 224 -16.03 17.43 12.68
N PRO A 225 -17.13 16.65 12.84
CA PRO A 225 -17.38 15.36 12.17
C PRO A 225 -17.64 15.43 10.65
N SER A 226 -17.18 16.49 9.97
CA SER A 226 -17.40 16.74 8.54
C SER A 226 -16.14 17.03 7.73
N THR A 227 -14.93 16.80 8.25
CA THR A 227 -13.71 17.06 7.45
C THR A 227 -13.12 15.78 6.88
N SER A 228 -13.57 15.41 5.69
CA SER A 228 -12.69 14.76 4.71
C SER A 228 -11.38 15.55 4.63
N THR A 229 -10.25 14.86 4.71
CA THR A 229 -8.92 15.48 4.60
C THR A 229 -8.41 15.29 3.18
N PRO A 230 -7.69 16.28 2.62
CA PRO A 230 -6.98 16.07 1.36
C PRO A 230 -5.93 14.96 1.41
N LEU A 231 -5.42 14.64 2.60
CA LEU A 231 -4.29 13.72 2.78
C LEU A 231 -4.62 12.29 2.34
N GLY A 232 -3.78 11.71 1.48
CA GLY A 232 -3.96 10.37 0.89
C GLY A 232 -4.60 10.40 -0.49
N HIS A 233 -4.97 11.58 -1.00
CA HIS A 233 -5.67 11.75 -2.26
C HIS A 233 -4.84 12.54 -3.29
N THR A 234 -5.17 12.33 -4.55
CA THR A 234 -4.72 13.18 -5.67
C THR A 234 -5.94 13.86 -6.24
N TYR A 235 -5.88 15.18 -6.45
CA TYR A 235 -6.97 15.98 -6.98
C TYR A 235 -6.56 16.67 -8.29
N LEU A 236 -7.52 16.84 -9.19
CA LEU A 236 -7.39 17.54 -10.46
C LEU A 236 -8.35 18.73 -10.52
N SER A 237 -7.85 19.91 -10.90
CA SER A 237 -8.69 21.10 -10.99
C SER A 237 -9.78 20.94 -12.05
N THR A 238 -11.02 21.16 -11.63
CA THR A 238 -12.19 21.26 -12.50
C THR A 238 -12.49 22.72 -12.84
N GLU A 239 -12.20 23.63 -11.92
CA GLU A 239 -12.44 25.07 -12.09
C GLU A 239 -11.41 25.90 -11.31
N VAL A 240 -11.04 27.05 -11.87
CA VAL A 240 -10.26 28.10 -11.19
C VAL A 240 -10.93 29.44 -11.43
N THR A 241 -11.34 30.10 -10.36
CA THR A 241 -11.88 31.47 -10.38
C THR A 241 -10.82 32.47 -9.93
N GLY A 242 -10.85 33.68 -10.50
CA GLY A 242 -9.83 34.72 -10.24
C GLY A 242 -8.55 34.58 -11.08
N ARG A 243 -8.38 33.49 -11.83
CA ARG A 243 -7.27 33.28 -12.77
C ARG A 243 -7.68 32.39 -13.93
N GLN A 244 -7.28 32.74 -15.15
CA GLN A 244 -7.39 31.84 -16.30
C GLN A 244 -6.12 30.98 -16.42
N LEU A 245 -6.30 29.67 -16.54
CA LEU A 245 -5.19 28.74 -16.78
C LEU A 245 -4.76 28.74 -18.26
N VAL A 246 -3.50 28.40 -18.51
CA VAL A 246 -2.96 28.15 -19.85
C VAL A 246 -3.79 27.03 -20.50
N PRO A 247 -4.25 27.20 -21.76
CA PRO A 247 -5.07 26.20 -22.44
C PRO A 247 -4.43 24.80 -22.43
N GLY A 248 -5.25 23.77 -22.20
CA GLY A 248 -4.79 22.37 -22.14
C GLY A 248 -4.08 21.97 -20.84
N THR A 249 -3.99 22.86 -19.85
CA THR A 249 -3.41 22.54 -18.54
C THR A 249 -4.49 22.33 -17.48
N ARG A 250 -4.15 21.51 -16.47
CA ARG A 250 -4.88 21.35 -15.21
C ARG A 250 -3.90 21.40 -14.04
N ILE A 251 -4.37 21.91 -12.92
CA ILE A 251 -3.64 21.81 -11.66
C ILE A 251 -3.87 20.42 -11.08
N ARG A 252 -2.78 19.74 -10.73
CA ARG A 252 -2.80 18.47 -9.99
C ARG A 252 -2.17 18.69 -8.62
N LEU A 253 -2.87 18.31 -7.56
CA LEU A 253 -2.38 18.33 -6.19
C LEU A 253 -2.43 16.91 -5.62
N GLU A 254 -1.31 16.41 -5.16
CA GLU A 254 -1.20 15.10 -4.50
C GLU A 254 -0.79 15.35 -3.05
N PHE A 255 -1.58 14.83 -2.11
CA PHE A 255 -1.27 14.87 -0.70
C PHE A 255 -1.00 13.46 -0.20
N TYR A 256 0.15 13.24 0.43
CA TYR A 256 0.51 11.91 0.88
C TYR A 256 1.30 11.97 2.18
N ARG A 257 1.21 10.87 2.92
CA ARG A 257 1.97 10.63 4.13
C ARG A 257 3.09 9.66 3.83
N SER A 258 4.29 9.95 4.29
CA SER A 258 5.43 9.04 4.13
C SER A 258 6.25 8.94 5.40
N PRO A 259 6.78 7.74 5.73
CA PRO A 259 7.68 7.61 6.86
C PRO A 259 8.98 8.37 6.58
N ASN A 260 9.52 9.00 7.62
CA ASN A 260 10.86 9.55 7.57
C ASN A 260 11.86 8.41 7.50
N LYS A 261 12.62 8.35 6.40
CA LYS A 261 13.64 7.32 6.17
C LYS A 261 14.97 7.61 6.88
N ASN A 262 15.12 8.82 7.44
CA ASN A 262 16.31 9.23 8.18
C ASN A 262 16.12 8.96 9.68
N GLU A 263 17.23 8.71 10.39
CA GLU A 263 17.19 8.67 11.86
C GLU A 263 16.88 10.07 12.42
N GLY A 264 15.74 10.23 13.09
CA GLY A 264 15.34 11.49 13.72
C GLY A 264 13.84 11.73 13.71
N GLU A 265 13.40 12.77 14.42
CA GLU A 265 12.02 13.28 14.33
C GLU A 265 11.91 14.34 13.22
N PRO A 266 10.72 14.53 12.62
CA PRO A 266 9.51 13.73 12.82
C PRO A 266 9.64 12.36 12.15
N ARG A 267 9.06 11.32 12.75
CA ARG A 267 9.03 9.97 12.14
C ARG A 267 8.18 9.85 10.88
N VAL A 268 7.31 10.82 10.64
CA VAL A 268 6.34 10.81 9.55
C VAL A 268 6.21 12.22 8.99
N TRP A 269 6.21 12.31 7.67
CA TRP A 269 6.00 13.53 6.90
C TRP A 269 4.63 13.51 6.24
N ASP A 270 3.91 14.62 6.34
CA ASP A 270 2.83 14.95 5.41
C ASP A 270 3.43 15.81 4.30
N ALA A 271 3.15 15.45 3.05
CA ALA A 271 3.73 16.10 1.88
C ALA A 271 2.63 16.49 0.89
N VAL A 272 2.89 17.58 0.17
CA VAL A 272 2.09 17.99 -0.99
C VAL A 272 3.00 18.09 -2.20
N ARG A 273 2.55 17.53 -3.32
CA ARG A 273 3.11 17.75 -4.65
C ARG A 273 2.09 18.47 -5.51
N ALA A 274 2.55 19.50 -6.21
CA ALA A 274 1.73 20.30 -7.10
C ALA A 274 2.32 20.29 -8.51
N HIS A 275 1.47 20.30 -9.52
CA HIS A 275 1.86 20.42 -10.92
C HIS A 275 0.83 21.25 -11.67
N SER A 276 1.29 22.18 -12.50
CA SER A 276 0.42 23.04 -13.32
C SER A 276 0.87 23.14 -14.78
N GLY A 277 1.52 22.10 -15.30
CA GLY A 277 1.79 21.94 -16.74
C GLY A 277 3.27 21.87 -17.14
N CYS A 278 4.22 22.18 -16.24
CA CYS A 278 5.64 22.06 -16.54
C CYS A 278 6.46 21.46 -15.39
N ASN A 279 6.87 22.23 -14.37
CA ASN A 279 7.60 21.65 -13.25
C ASN A 279 6.66 21.02 -12.23
N GLN A 280 7.24 20.07 -11.49
CA GLN A 280 6.65 19.57 -10.27
C GLN A 280 7.17 20.42 -9.10
N LEU A 281 6.24 20.95 -8.31
CA LEU A 281 6.50 21.65 -7.06
C LEU A 281 6.18 20.70 -5.89
N GLY A 282 6.83 20.88 -4.75
CA GLY A 282 6.46 20.12 -3.57
C GLY A 282 7.17 20.56 -2.30
N THR A 283 6.61 20.09 -1.17
CA THR A 283 7.17 20.29 0.17
C THR A 283 6.67 19.20 1.11
N ALA A 284 7.31 19.09 2.26
CA ALA A 284 6.95 18.17 3.33
C ALA A 284 7.03 18.89 4.67
N ALA A 285 6.10 18.58 5.58
CA ALA A 285 6.03 19.09 6.94
C ALA A 285 5.74 17.95 7.91
N ALA A 286 6.00 18.14 9.21
CA ALA A 286 5.74 17.09 10.18
C ALA A 286 4.25 16.71 10.12
N ALA A 287 3.93 15.44 10.38
CA ALA A 287 2.55 14.98 10.32
C ALA A 287 1.62 15.87 11.16
N GLY A 288 0.54 16.36 10.54
CA GLY A 288 -0.42 17.28 11.17
C GLY A 288 -0.12 18.78 10.99
N GLU A 289 1.07 19.18 10.51
CA GLU A 289 1.41 20.59 10.28
C GLU A 289 0.94 21.11 8.92
N LEU A 290 0.86 20.24 7.91
CA LEU A 290 0.58 20.65 6.53
C LEU A 290 -0.82 21.25 6.33
N LEU A 291 -1.81 20.75 7.07
CA LEU A 291 -3.23 21.03 6.89
C LEU A 291 -3.89 21.64 8.15
N THR A 292 -3.10 22.23 9.03
CA THR A 292 -3.56 22.74 10.34
C THR A 292 -4.57 23.87 10.20
N ASP A 293 -5.59 23.88 11.06
CA ASP A 293 -6.62 24.93 11.17
C ASP A 293 -7.41 25.20 9.88
N GLY A 294 -7.64 24.17 9.06
CA GLY A 294 -8.35 24.32 7.78
C GLY A 294 -7.58 25.15 6.75
N LYS A 295 -6.26 25.30 6.94
CA LYS A 295 -5.35 26.07 6.09
C LYS A 295 -4.23 25.16 5.58
N LEU A 296 -3.77 25.43 4.36
CA LEU A 296 -2.63 24.74 3.77
C LEU A 296 -1.34 25.48 4.16
N TRP A 297 -0.55 24.91 5.07
CA TRP A 297 0.64 25.54 5.61
C TRP A 297 1.89 25.08 4.88
N LEU A 298 2.36 25.89 3.93
CA LEU A 298 3.64 25.67 3.25
C LEU A 298 4.64 26.74 3.69
N GLN A 299 5.76 26.34 4.29
CA GLN A 299 6.86 27.27 4.57
C GLN A 299 7.64 27.67 3.32
N GLY A 300 7.58 26.81 2.30
CA GLY A 300 8.17 27.02 0.99
C GLY A 300 7.93 25.78 0.15
N VAL A 301 8.08 25.91 -1.17
CA VAL A 301 8.02 24.79 -2.11
C VAL A 301 9.31 24.74 -2.92
N GLY A 302 9.91 23.56 -2.99
CA GLY A 302 10.95 23.24 -3.95
C GLY A 302 10.32 22.73 -5.25
N GLY A 303 11.12 22.58 -6.31
CA GLY A 303 10.64 22.00 -7.55
C GLY A 303 11.73 21.70 -8.55
N THR A 304 11.36 21.02 -9.63
CA THR A 304 12.26 20.80 -10.78
C THR A 304 12.52 22.12 -11.51
N GLN A 305 13.61 22.20 -12.26
CA GLN A 305 13.98 23.39 -13.05
C GLN A 305 14.08 23.05 -14.54
N MET A 306 13.00 22.52 -15.10
CA MET A 306 12.88 22.35 -16.55
C MET A 306 12.66 23.72 -17.22
N ARG A 307 13.15 23.86 -18.44
CA ARG A 307 12.95 25.08 -19.24
C ARG A 307 11.52 25.08 -19.79
N CYS A 308 10.63 25.80 -19.11
CA CYS A 308 9.23 25.95 -19.50
C CYS A 308 9.03 27.08 -20.51
N GLU A 309 7.97 26.99 -21.30
CA GLU A 309 7.46 28.14 -22.06
C GLU A 309 7.05 29.28 -21.10
N PRO A 310 7.20 30.56 -21.50
CA PRO A 310 6.98 31.70 -20.61
C PRO A 310 5.61 31.72 -19.94
N ALA A 311 4.55 31.32 -20.65
CA ALA A 311 3.19 31.28 -20.10
C ALA A 311 3.03 30.22 -19.00
N LEU A 312 3.65 29.05 -19.16
CA LEU A 312 3.64 27.97 -18.16
C LEU A 312 4.47 28.35 -16.94
N GLN A 313 5.61 29.02 -17.15
CA GLN A 313 6.43 29.54 -16.07
C GLN A 313 5.66 30.58 -15.22
N ALA A 314 4.94 31.50 -15.87
CA ALA A 314 4.12 32.50 -15.18
C ALA A 314 2.91 31.89 -14.44
N GLN A 315 2.35 30.78 -14.95
CA GLN A 315 1.31 30.02 -14.25
C GLN A 315 1.88 29.29 -13.01
N GLU A 316 3.04 28.66 -13.14
CA GLU A 316 3.69 27.96 -12.05
C GLU A 316 4.08 28.90 -10.90
N GLU A 317 4.66 30.06 -11.20
CA GLU A 317 5.02 31.06 -10.18
C GLU A 317 3.77 31.61 -9.47
N TRP A 318 2.67 31.78 -10.20
CA TRP A 318 1.38 32.14 -9.60
C TRP A 318 0.86 31.04 -8.68
N LEU A 319 0.86 29.77 -9.12
CA LEU A 319 0.39 28.66 -8.30
C LEU A 319 1.25 28.52 -7.05
N LYS A 320 2.57 28.66 -7.17
CA LYS A 320 3.50 28.70 -6.05
C LYS A 320 3.11 29.80 -5.05
N THR A 321 2.89 31.02 -5.54
CA THR A 321 2.48 32.15 -4.70
C THR A 321 1.17 31.84 -3.97
N PHE A 322 0.17 31.33 -4.69
CA PHE A 322 -1.12 30.92 -4.12
C PHE A 322 -0.99 29.82 -3.06
N LEU A 323 -0.19 28.77 -3.32
CA LEU A 323 -0.03 27.67 -2.36
C LEU A 323 0.72 28.14 -1.09
N THR A 324 1.63 29.11 -1.22
CA THR A 324 2.35 29.69 -0.08
C THR A 324 1.61 30.81 0.65
N SER A 325 0.48 31.31 0.12
CA SER A 325 -0.36 32.33 0.77
C SER A 325 -1.26 31.78 1.88
N ARG A 326 -1.14 30.48 2.17
CA ARG A 326 -1.93 29.74 3.17
C ARG A 326 -3.43 29.72 2.83
N PRO A 327 -3.81 29.15 1.67
CA PRO A 327 -5.21 29.06 1.29
C PRO A 327 -6.00 28.26 2.33
N SER A 328 -7.25 28.63 2.58
CA SER A 328 -8.17 27.71 3.26
C SER A 328 -8.47 26.54 2.35
N TRP A 329 -8.56 25.35 2.93
CA TRP A 329 -9.01 24.16 2.25
C TRP A 329 -10.34 23.68 2.83
N HIS A 330 -11.16 23.10 1.97
CA HIS A 330 -12.38 22.41 2.36
C HIS A 330 -12.54 21.19 1.47
N VAL A 331 -12.89 20.05 2.04
CA VAL A 331 -13.25 18.87 1.24
C VAL A 331 -14.71 18.56 1.52
N ASP A 332 -15.50 18.45 0.45
CA ASP A 332 -16.89 18.00 0.46
C ASP A 332 -16.99 16.78 -0.46
N GLY A 333 -17.14 15.60 0.15
CA GLY A 333 -17.05 14.32 -0.56
C GLY A 333 -15.72 14.15 -1.28
N ASP A 334 -15.75 14.07 -2.61
CA ASP A 334 -14.58 13.91 -3.47
C ASP A 334 -14.03 15.23 -4.01
N GLN A 335 -14.63 16.38 -3.63
CA GLN A 335 -14.23 17.70 -4.10
C GLN A 335 -13.37 18.41 -3.06
N LEU A 336 -12.20 18.88 -3.47
CA LEU A 336 -11.34 19.78 -2.71
C LEU A 336 -11.50 21.21 -3.24
N THR A 337 -11.78 22.16 -2.35
CA THR A 337 -11.77 23.59 -2.66
C THR A 337 -10.63 24.27 -1.89
N LEU A 338 -9.79 25.02 -2.61
CA LEU A 338 -8.78 25.90 -2.02
C LEU A 338 -9.12 27.36 -2.29
N THR A 339 -9.07 28.22 -1.27
CA THR A 339 -9.41 29.64 -1.39
C THR A 339 -8.36 30.55 -0.74
N SER A 340 -7.89 31.54 -1.49
CA SER A 340 -7.04 32.64 -0.98
C SER A 340 -7.19 33.87 -1.88
N ASP A 341 -7.24 35.06 -1.29
CA ASP A 341 -7.17 36.37 -1.98
C ASP A 341 -8.04 36.47 -3.25
N GLY A 342 -9.32 36.10 -3.15
CA GLY A 342 -10.29 36.17 -4.25
C GLY A 342 -10.11 35.10 -5.34
N THR A 343 -9.11 34.23 -5.20
CA THR A 343 -8.92 33.04 -6.05
C THR A 343 -9.54 31.83 -5.37
N THR A 344 -10.33 31.05 -6.12
CA THR A 344 -10.80 29.73 -5.68
C THR A 344 -10.39 28.67 -6.70
N ILE A 345 -9.78 27.59 -6.23
CA ILE A 345 -9.43 26.41 -7.02
C ILE A 345 -10.34 25.29 -6.56
N THR A 346 -11.20 24.81 -7.44
CA THR A 346 -12.04 23.63 -7.21
C THR A 346 -11.41 22.44 -7.91
N LEU A 347 -11.18 21.37 -7.17
CA LEU A 347 -10.56 20.15 -7.65
C LEU A 347 -11.42 18.93 -7.29
N LEU A 348 -11.38 17.90 -8.14
CA LEU A 348 -12.06 16.63 -7.92
C LEU A 348 -11.02 15.52 -7.73
N ASP A 349 -11.31 14.54 -6.88
CA ASP A 349 -10.46 13.36 -6.71
C ASP A 349 -10.16 12.74 -8.08
N LYS A 350 -8.88 12.44 -8.32
CA LYS A 350 -8.38 11.92 -9.59
C LYS A 350 -9.12 10.66 -9.99
N LYS A 351 -9.47 9.78 -9.05
CA LYS A 351 -10.19 8.53 -9.34
C LYS A 351 -11.58 8.76 -9.95
N LEU A 352 -12.18 9.92 -9.70
CA LEU A 352 -13.45 10.31 -10.31
C LEU A 352 -13.27 11.21 -11.54
N ALA A 353 -12.29 12.09 -11.51
CA ALA A 353 -12.00 12.99 -12.63
C ALA A 353 -11.42 12.23 -13.84
N GLU A 354 -10.69 11.15 -13.58
CA GLU A 354 -9.98 10.29 -14.53
C GLU A 354 -10.17 8.82 -14.09
N PRO A 355 -11.38 8.24 -14.24
CA PRO A 355 -11.65 6.88 -13.81
C PRO A 355 -10.81 5.87 -14.59
N ASP A 356 -10.43 4.80 -13.92
CA ASP A 356 -9.62 3.72 -14.49
C ASP A 356 -10.27 3.14 -15.74
N PHE A 357 -9.46 2.96 -16.78
CA PHE A 357 -9.89 2.28 -17.99
C PHE A 357 -10.21 0.81 -17.67
N PRO A 358 -11.24 0.23 -18.33
CA PRO A 358 -11.51 -1.19 -18.16
C PRO A 358 -10.29 -2.00 -18.62
N LEU A 359 -9.91 -3.02 -17.86
CA LEU A 359 -8.85 -3.93 -18.27
C LEU A 359 -9.22 -4.63 -19.59
N ASP A 360 -10.46 -5.13 -19.65
CA ASP A 360 -11.03 -5.83 -20.80
C ASP A 360 -11.48 -4.86 -21.89
N GLY A 361 -11.31 -5.25 -23.15
CA GLY A 361 -11.67 -4.43 -24.31
C GLY A 361 -10.74 -3.25 -24.57
N THR A 362 -9.74 -3.03 -23.72
CA THR A 362 -8.72 -1.99 -23.89
C THR A 362 -7.48 -2.58 -24.56
N ARG A 363 -6.93 -1.84 -25.52
CA ARG A 363 -5.62 -2.12 -26.10
C ARG A 363 -4.57 -1.37 -25.28
N TRP A 364 -3.69 -2.13 -24.64
CA TRP A 364 -2.63 -1.63 -23.77
C TRP A 364 -1.29 -1.70 -24.51
N ASN A 365 -0.75 -0.55 -24.89
CA ASN A 365 0.54 -0.45 -25.55
C ASN A 365 1.67 -0.48 -24.52
N VAL A 366 2.71 -1.25 -24.78
CA VAL A 366 3.89 -1.33 -23.93
C VAL A 366 4.72 -0.05 -24.09
N VAL A 367 4.97 0.63 -22.98
CA VAL A 367 5.76 1.88 -22.94
C VAL A 367 7.15 1.62 -22.36
N THR A 368 7.23 0.72 -21.37
CA THR A 368 8.44 0.46 -20.61
C THR A 368 8.50 -0.99 -20.17
N THR A 369 9.70 -1.57 -20.14
CA THR A 369 9.92 -2.87 -19.49
C THR A 369 10.53 -2.67 -18.10
N ILE A 370 10.17 -3.54 -17.17
CA ILE A 370 10.56 -3.46 -15.75
C ILE A 370 11.44 -4.67 -15.39
N THR A 371 12.53 -4.45 -14.66
CA THR A 371 13.31 -5.52 -14.02
C THR A 371 13.55 -5.21 -12.54
N ASN A 372 13.77 -6.26 -11.74
CA ASN A 372 13.94 -6.15 -10.28
C ASN A 372 12.81 -5.35 -9.58
N ALA A 373 11.59 -5.43 -10.11
CA ALA A 373 10.37 -4.72 -9.71
C ALA A 373 10.38 -3.18 -9.88
N ASP A 374 11.56 -2.55 -9.94
CA ASP A 374 11.68 -1.08 -9.89
C ASP A 374 12.49 -0.44 -11.02
N LEU A 375 13.29 -1.19 -11.77
CA LEU A 375 14.14 -0.61 -12.83
C LEU A 375 13.41 -0.57 -14.16
N ARG A 376 13.23 0.63 -14.71
CA ARG A 376 12.40 0.92 -15.89
C ARG A 376 13.29 1.21 -17.09
N TYR A 377 13.06 0.50 -18.19
CA TYR A 377 13.82 0.62 -19.43
C TYR A 377 12.91 1.00 -20.58
N HIS A 378 13.16 2.19 -21.15
CA HIS A 378 12.56 2.58 -22.44
C HIS A 378 13.40 2.01 -23.58
N ARG A 379 12.71 1.44 -24.57
CA ARG A 379 13.31 0.84 -25.77
C ARG A 379 12.91 1.66 -26.99
N TYR A 380 13.68 2.73 -27.25
CA TYR A 380 13.34 3.73 -28.26
C TYR A 380 13.42 3.21 -29.70
N GLN A 381 14.11 2.10 -29.93
CA GLN A 381 14.25 1.47 -31.26
C GLN A 381 13.39 0.21 -31.41
N ALA A 382 12.62 -0.17 -30.39
CA ALA A 382 11.71 -1.30 -30.50
C ALA A 382 10.46 -0.92 -31.31
N ASP A 383 9.95 -1.89 -32.07
CA ASP A 383 8.65 -1.75 -32.71
C ASP A 383 7.53 -1.69 -31.65
N PRO A 384 6.44 -0.93 -31.89
CA PRO A 384 5.35 -0.83 -30.93
C PRO A 384 4.74 -2.19 -30.59
N ALA A 385 4.68 -2.51 -29.30
CA ALA A 385 4.08 -3.72 -28.78
C ALA A 385 2.80 -3.40 -28.00
N TRP A 386 1.84 -4.32 -27.98
CA TRP A 386 0.59 -4.16 -27.25
C TRP A 386 0.01 -5.49 -26.82
N ILE A 387 -0.80 -5.46 -25.77
CA ILE A 387 -1.61 -6.59 -25.32
C ILE A 387 -3.05 -6.13 -25.07
N SER A 388 -3.99 -7.06 -25.11
CA SER A 388 -5.39 -6.81 -24.82
C SER A 388 -6.02 -8.03 -24.16
N PHE A 389 -6.97 -7.74 -23.29
CA PHE A 389 -7.75 -8.71 -22.52
C PHE A 389 -9.20 -8.66 -22.97
N ASP A 390 -9.80 -9.84 -23.09
CA ASP A 390 -11.20 -9.99 -23.46
C ASP A 390 -11.78 -11.17 -22.67
N GLY A 391 -12.15 -10.89 -21.41
CA GLY A 391 -12.60 -11.91 -20.48
C GLY A 391 -11.51 -12.93 -20.18
N GLY A 392 -11.67 -14.16 -20.68
CA GLY A 392 -10.69 -15.24 -20.50
C GLY A 392 -9.54 -15.26 -21.49
N ARG A 393 -9.49 -14.32 -22.45
CA ARG A 393 -8.58 -14.35 -23.59
C ARG A 393 -7.54 -13.24 -23.51
N LEU A 394 -6.29 -13.60 -23.74
CA LEU A 394 -5.16 -12.70 -23.96
C LEU A 394 -4.84 -12.69 -25.46
N THR A 395 -4.71 -11.50 -26.03
CA THR A 395 -4.13 -11.31 -27.37
C THR A 395 -3.12 -10.18 -27.34
N GLY A 396 -2.22 -10.16 -28.31
CA GLY A 396 -1.25 -9.07 -28.41
C GLY A 396 -0.37 -9.14 -29.62
N TRP A 397 0.55 -8.20 -29.68
CA TRP A 397 1.64 -8.10 -30.63
C TRP A 397 2.90 -7.72 -29.85
N THR A 398 3.96 -8.51 -29.97
CA THR A 398 5.22 -8.29 -29.23
C THR A 398 6.11 -7.22 -29.86
N GLY A 399 5.66 -6.60 -30.96
CA GLY A 399 6.47 -5.77 -31.85
C GLY A 399 6.85 -6.51 -33.14
N CYS A 400 6.88 -7.84 -33.10
CA CYS A 400 7.31 -8.71 -34.21
C CYS A 400 6.48 -9.99 -34.37
N ASN A 401 5.89 -10.51 -33.28
CA ASN A 401 5.07 -11.71 -33.29
C ASN A 401 3.67 -11.44 -32.77
N GLU A 402 2.69 -12.17 -33.32
CA GLU A 402 1.36 -12.26 -32.73
C GLU A 402 1.44 -13.07 -31.43
N LEU A 403 0.81 -12.57 -30.38
CA LEU A 403 0.71 -13.18 -29.06
C LEU A 403 -0.73 -13.64 -28.83
N SER A 404 -0.90 -14.85 -28.32
CA SER A 404 -2.21 -15.33 -27.85
C SER A 404 -2.05 -16.15 -26.58
N GLY A 405 -3.10 -16.20 -25.76
CA GLY A 405 -3.15 -17.03 -24.58
C GLY A 405 -4.49 -16.91 -23.87
N THR A 406 -4.55 -17.50 -22.69
CA THR A 406 -5.70 -17.40 -21.79
C THR A 406 -5.29 -16.68 -20.51
N VAL A 407 -6.24 -15.95 -19.93
CA VAL A 407 -6.06 -15.23 -18.67
C VAL A 407 -7.21 -15.54 -17.74
N THR A 408 -6.90 -15.83 -16.49
CA THR A 408 -7.86 -15.88 -15.40
C THR A 408 -7.58 -14.72 -14.46
N ARG A 409 -8.59 -13.88 -14.24
CA ARG A 409 -8.48 -12.73 -13.36
C ARG A 409 -8.86 -13.08 -11.93
N THR A 410 -8.03 -12.66 -11.00
CA THR A 410 -8.37 -12.53 -9.57
C THR A 410 -8.41 -11.04 -9.21
N ASN A 411 -8.72 -10.72 -7.95
CA ASN A 411 -8.81 -9.33 -7.52
C ASN A 411 -7.47 -8.56 -7.52
N THR A 412 -6.33 -9.26 -7.60
CA THR A 412 -4.99 -8.65 -7.56
C THR A 412 -4.02 -9.18 -8.61
N GLU A 413 -4.31 -10.35 -9.18
CA GLU A 413 -3.42 -11.04 -10.11
C GLU A 413 -4.15 -11.43 -11.40
N LEU A 414 -3.43 -11.37 -12.50
CA LEU A 414 -3.74 -12.04 -13.75
C LEU A 414 -2.93 -13.33 -13.80
N ILE A 415 -3.61 -14.45 -14.00
CA ILE A 415 -3.00 -15.78 -14.14
C ILE A 415 -3.07 -16.16 -15.61
N PHE A 416 -1.92 -16.39 -16.22
CA PHE A 416 -1.78 -16.66 -17.64
C PHE A 416 -1.56 -18.14 -17.89
N THR A 417 -2.23 -18.68 -18.91
CA THR A 417 -2.09 -20.06 -19.36
C THR A 417 -2.05 -20.10 -20.88
N ASP A 418 -1.38 -21.10 -21.45
CA ASP A 418 -1.29 -21.31 -22.90
C ASP A 418 -0.79 -20.09 -23.70
N VAL A 419 0.12 -19.30 -23.09
CA VAL A 419 0.72 -18.15 -23.77
C VAL A 419 1.66 -18.63 -24.86
N THR A 420 1.37 -18.25 -26.09
CA THR A 420 2.11 -18.64 -27.30
C THR A 420 2.30 -17.45 -28.23
N THR A 421 3.34 -17.51 -29.05
CA THR A 421 3.61 -16.53 -30.11
C THR A 421 3.81 -17.18 -31.46
N THR A 422 3.64 -16.41 -32.53
CA THR A 422 4.23 -16.79 -33.84
C THR A 422 5.76 -16.87 -33.72
N ASN A 423 6.40 -17.54 -34.68
CA ASN A 423 7.83 -17.89 -34.60
C ASN A 423 8.66 -17.09 -35.62
N HIS A 424 8.58 -15.76 -35.57
CA HIS A 424 9.47 -14.86 -36.30
C HIS A 424 10.62 -14.40 -35.41
N THR A 425 11.83 -14.32 -35.97
CA THR A 425 12.99 -13.79 -35.25
C THR A 425 12.89 -12.27 -35.12
N CYS A 426 12.82 -11.77 -33.89
CA CYS A 426 12.74 -10.34 -33.62
C CYS A 426 14.12 -9.69 -33.62
N PRO A 427 14.30 -8.53 -34.28
CA PRO A 427 15.57 -7.83 -34.32
C PRO A 427 15.74 -6.86 -33.14
N GLY A 428 16.99 -6.57 -32.78
CA GLY A 428 17.37 -5.42 -31.93
C GLY A 428 16.60 -5.33 -30.60
N GLU A 429 16.20 -4.11 -30.23
CA GLU A 429 15.46 -3.86 -28.99
C GLU A 429 14.06 -4.50 -28.97
N THR A 430 13.47 -4.82 -30.15
CA THR A 430 12.19 -5.53 -30.22
C THR A 430 12.29 -6.93 -29.60
N ALA A 431 13.44 -7.60 -29.72
CA ALA A 431 13.67 -8.89 -29.04
C ALA A 431 13.68 -8.75 -27.50
N ASP A 432 14.25 -7.66 -26.98
CA ASP A 432 14.25 -7.38 -25.53
C ASP A 432 12.83 -7.12 -25.00
N VAL A 433 12.02 -6.38 -25.77
CA VAL A 433 10.61 -6.12 -25.44
C VAL A 433 9.80 -7.42 -25.46
N GLU A 434 9.93 -8.23 -26.51
CA GLU A 434 9.27 -9.53 -26.60
C GLU A 434 9.65 -10.43 -25.41
N ALA A 435 10.94 -10.56 -25.10
CA ALA A 435 11.39 -11.37 -23.97
C ALA A 435 10.81 -10.90 -22.63
N ALA A 436 10.73 -9.59 -22.42
CA ALA A 436 10.10 -9.01 -21.23
C ALA A 436 8.60 -9.33 -21.17
N ILE A 437 7.88 -9.18 -22.29
CA ILE A 437 6.45 -9.52 -22.38
C ILE A 437 6.24 -10.98 -22.01
N LEU A 438 6.95 -11.90 -22.65
CA LEU A 438 6.79 -13.34 -22.40
C LEU A 438 7.14 -13.71 -20.96
N THR A 439 8.16 -13.08 -20.38
CA THR A 439 8.55 -13.33 -18.99
C THR A 439 7.50 -12.80 -18.01
N THR A 440 6.98 -11.60 -18.23
CA THR A 440 5.89 -11.02 -17.41
C THR A 440 4.64 -11.88 -17.46
N LEU A 441 4.30 -12.41 -18.64
CA LEU A 441 3.08 -13.19 -18.89
C LEU A 441 3.27 -14.71 -18.69
N ALA A 442 4.43 -15.17 -18.21
CA ALA A 442 4.75 -16.60 -18.15
C ALA A 442 3.87 -17.41 -17.18
N THR A 443 3.43 -16.80 -16.07
CA THR A 443 2.66 -17.51 -15.03
C THR A 443 1.56 -16.63 -14.44
N ARG A 444 1.95 -15.66 -13.62
CA ARG A 444 1.05 -14.70 -13.01
C ARG A 444 1.72 -13.34 -12.90
N ALA A 445 0.93 -12.28 -12.95
CA ALA A 445 1.39 -10.94 -12.65
C ALA A 445 0.37 -10.23 -11.77
N THR A 446 0.84 -9.48 -10.78
CA THR A 446 0.01 -8.45 -10.14
C THR A 446 -0.24 -7.34 -11.15
N TYR A 447 -1.43 -6.74 -11.11
CA TYR A 447 -1.76 -5.63 -11.99
C TYR A 447 -2.30 -4.43 -11.22
N THR A 448 -1.98 -3.23 -11.69
CA THR A 448 -2.57 -1.97 -11.21
C THR A 448 -2.97 -1.12 -12.40
N ILE A 449 -4.17 -0.54 -12.36
CA ILE A 449 -4.62 0.46 -13.33
C ILE A 449 -4.70 1.80 -12.61
N ASP A 450 -4.17 2.84 -13.25
CA ASP A 450 -4.32 4.23 -12.84
C ASP A 450 -4.70 5.06 -14.07
N PHE A 451 -5.98 5.38 -14.20
CA PHE A 451 -6.57 6.00 -15.38
C PHE A 451 -6.25 5.19 -16.65
N LYS A 452 -5.32 5.68 -17.47
CA LYS A 452 -4.88 5.06 -18.72
C LYS A 452 -3.58 4.28 -18.60
N ALA A 453 -2.99 4.18 -17.41
CA ALA A 453 -1.75 3.44 -17.18
C ALA A 453 -2.06 2.07 -16.58
N LEU A 454 -1.47 1.01 -17.12
CA LEU A 454 -1.50 -0.34 -16.58
C LEU A 454 -0.08 -0.77 -16.26
N THR A 455 0.16 -1.23 -15.04
CA THR A 455 1.44 -1.85 -14.68
C THR A 455 1.20 -3.32 -14.38
N LEU A 456 2.01 -4.19 -14.97
CA LEU A 456 2.05 -5.63 -14.72
C LEU A 456 3.40 -6.00 -14.13
N ILE A 457 3.43 -6.74 -13.01
CA ILE A 457 4.68 -7.23 -12.39
C ILE A 457 4.52 -8.69 -12.00
N ASN A 458 5.43 -9.55 -12.46
CA ASN A 458 5.44 -10.96 -12.06
C ASN A 458 6.23 -11.18 -10.74
N PRO A 459 6.12 -12.36 -10.09
CA PRO A 459 6.84 -12.67 -8.86
C PRO A 459 8.38 -12.62 -8.95
N ALA A 460 8.95 -12.65 -10.15
CA ALA A 460 10.38 -12.50 -10.38
C ALA A 460 10.83 -11.02 -10.50
N GLY A 461 9.89 -10.07 -10.39
CA GLY A 461 10.17 -8.64 -10.52
C GLY A 461 10.34 -8.19 -11.98
N VAL A 462 9.90 -8.98 -12.96
CA VAL A 462 9.87 -8.58 -14.38
C VAL A 462 8.47 -8.10 -14.71
N GLY A 463 8.37 -6.96 -15.39
CA GLY A 463 7.10 -6.29 -15.60
C GLY A 463 7.04 -5.42 -16.84
N LEU A 464 5.88 -4.80 -17.03
CA LEU A 464 5.55 -3.90 -18.11
C LEU A 464 4.80 -2.69 -17.54
N ASP A 465 5.19 -1.48 -17.97
CA ASP A 465 4.29 -0.34 -17.91
C ASP A 465 3.65 -0.17 -19.28
N LEU A 466 2.33 -0.08 -19.28
CA LEU A 466 1.51 0.03 -20.48
C LEU A 466 0.60 1.25 -20.40
N THR A 467 0.16 1.73 -21.56
CA THR A 467 -0.83 2.80 -21.69
C THR A 467 -1.99 2.37 -22.58
N ALA A 468 -3.21 2.73 -22.20
CA ALA A 468 -4.37 2.62 -23.07
C ALA A 468 -4.19 3.52 -24.31
N ASP A 469 -4.66 3.03 -25.46
CA ASP A 469 -4.76 3.77 -26.73
C ASP A 469 -5.70 4.99 -26.66
#